data_AF-A0A954K4T4-F1
#
_entry.id   AF-A0A954K4T4-F1
#
_cell.length_a   1.000
_cell.length_b   1.000
_cell.length_c   1.000
_cell.angle_alpha   90.00
_cell.angle_beta   90.00
_cell.angle_gamma   90.00
#
_symmetry.space_group_name_H-M   'P 1'
#
loop_
_entity.id
_entity.type
_entity.pdbx_description
1 polymer ?
#
loop_
_entity_poly.entity_id
_entity_poly.type
_entity_poly.pdbx_seq_one_letter_code
_entity_poly.pdbx_strand_id
1 'polypeptide(L)'
;MMNQQTARNLDELEFDNQFTRYLPADAEAKNYRRQVAGACFSRVLPTRVARPQLVASSKEVADLLELQLTPAESEAFAAVFAGNRVLEGMDPFAMCYGGHQFGNWAGQLGDGRAINLGEVLNSRGEHWTLQLKGAGPTPYSRTADGLAVLRSSVREFLCSEAMYHLGVPTTRALSLVLTGEQVERDMFYDGNPKFEPGAVVCRVAPSFLRFGNYQIFAARGDIETLRTLVDFTIRTDFPHLGEPDREVYLRWFREICQRTANMIVHWMRVGFVHGVMNTDNMSVLGLTIDYGPYGWL
;
A
#
# COMPACT_ATOMS: atom_id res chain seq x y z
N MET A 1 31.15 14.76 8.07
CA MET A 1 31.14 14.75 6.60
C MET A 1 29.84 14.09 6.19
N MET A 2 28.88 14.84 5.65
CA MET A 2 27.65 14.25 5.11
C MET A 2 28.07 13.47 3.86
N ASN A 3 27.88 12.15 3.86
CA ASN A 3 27.96 11.36 2.64
C ASN A 3 27.02 12.01 1.62
N GLN A 4 27.55 12.38 0.46
CA GLN A 4 26.70 12.75 -0.67
C GLN A 4 25.87 11.50 -1.00
N GLN A 5 24.59 11.53 -0.65
CA GLN A 5 23.62 10.52 -1.06
C GLN A 5 23.67 10.42 -2.58
N THR A 6 24.11 9.28 -3.08
CA THR A 6 24.18 9.03 -4.51
C THR A 6 22.77 8.68 -4.96
N ALA A 7 22.09 9.63 -5.60
CA ALA A 7 20.82 9.35 -6.25
C ALA A 7 21.04 8.27 -7.32
N ARG A 8 20.14 7.30 -7.36
CA ARG A 8 20.16 6.11 -8.21
C ARG A 8 19.21 6.30 -9.38
N ASN A 9 19.55 5.74 -10.52
CA ASN A 9 18.60 5.58 -11.62
C ASN A 9 17.55 4.50 -11.27
N LEU A 10 16.47 4.39 -12.06
CA LEU A 10 15.42 3.38 -11.81
C LEU A 10 15.97 1.96 -11.70
N ASP A 11 16.85 1.56 -12.62
CA ASP A 11 17.41 0.21 -12.70
C ASP A 11 18.49 -0.08 -11.64
N GLU A 12 18.86 0.92 -10.84
CA GLU A 12 19.85 0.81 -9.74
C GLU A 12 19.20 0.74 -8.36
N LEU A 13 17.86 0.77 -8.29
CA LEU A 13 17.13 0.55 -7.04
C LEU A 13 17.38 -0.87 -6.53
N GLU A 14 17.77 -0.97 -5.26
CA GLU A 14 17.97 -2.26 -4.60
C GLU A 14 16.67 -2.70 -3.93
N PHE A 15 16.25 -3.94 -4.23
CA PHE A 15 15.05 -4.54 -3.65
C PHE A 15 15.40 -5.65 -2.67
N ASP A 16 14.87 -5.57 -1.45
CA ASP A 16 14.95 -6.61 -0.42
C ASP A 16 13.54 -6.99 0.05
N ASN A 17 12.88 -7.87 -0.70
CA ASN A 17 11.47 -8.24 -0.48
C ASN A 17 11.29 -9.18 0.72
N GLN A 18 11.39 -8.65 1.94
CA GLN A 18 11.23 -9.40 3.17
C GLN A 18 9.84 -10.03 3.28
N PHE A 19 8.79 -9.32 2.87
CA PHE A 19 7.40 -9.78 2.96
C PHE A 19 7.19 -11.06 2.17
N THR A 20 7.62 -11.10 0.90
CA THR A 20 7.42 -12.27 0.03
C THR A 20 8.42 -13.39 0.27
N ARG A 21 9.57 -13.09 0.88
CA ARG A 21 10.58 -14.08 1.28
C ARG A 21 10.16 -14.88 2.51
N TYR A 22 9.59 -14.22 3.52
CA TYR A 22 9.38 -14.83 4.84
C TYR A 22 7.93 -15.20 5.16
N LEU A 23 6.95 -14.68 4.43
CA LEU A 23 5.54 -15.01 4.67
C LEU A 23 5.02 -16.07 3.69
N PRO A 24 4.00 -16.87 4.10
CA PRO A 24 3.44 -17.89 3.24
C PRO A 24 2.75 -17.28 2.02
N ALA A 25 3.17 -17.73 0.84
CA ALA A 25 2.60 -17.37 -0.45
C ALA A 25 1.41 -18.28 -0.82
N ASP A 26 0.44 -17.74 -1.53
CA ASP A 26 -0.61 -18.50 -2.18
C ASP A 26 0.01 -19.44 -3.23
N ALA A 27 -0.35 -20.73 -3.16
CA ALA A 27 0.15 -21.75 -4.08
C ALA A 27 -0.45 -21.62 -5.50
N GLU A 28 -1.60 -20.95 -5.65
CA GLU A 28 -2.21 -20.72 -6.96
C GLU A 28 -1.60 -19.50 -7.66
N ALA A 29 -0.90 -19.76 -8.76
CA ALA A 29 -0.24 -18.73 -9.55
C ALA A 29 -1.17 -17.99 -10.53
N LYS A 30 -2.35 -18.54 -10.85
CA LYS A 30 -3.27 -17.89 -11.80
C LYS A 30 -3.98 -16.71 -11.14
N ASN A 31 -4.06 -15.60 -11.88
CA ASN A 31 -4.80 -14.42 -11.44
C ASN A 31 -6.28 -14.53 -11.83
N TYR A 32 -7.11 -14.90 -10.85
CA TYR A 32 -8.57 -14.85 -10.94
C TYR A 32 -9.15 -14.68 -9.53
N ARG A 33 -10.33 -14.04 -9.45
CA ARG A 33 -11.02 -13.72 -8.19
C ARG A 33 -11.37 -15.00 -7.42
N ARG A 34 -10.97 -15.10 -6.15
CA ARG A 34 -11.23 -16.28 -5.29
C ARG A 34 -11.05 -15.98 -3.81
N GLN A 35 -11.45 -16.92 -2.96
CA GLN A 35 -10.97 -16.98 -1.58
C GLN A 35 -9.56 -17.58 -1.55
N VAL A 36 -8.67 -16.99 -0.76
CA VAL A 36 -7.28 -17.41 -0.55
C VAL A 36 -7.13 -17.73 0.94
N ALA A 37 -6.67 -18.93 1.28
CA ALA A 37 -6.50 -19.40 2.66
C ALA A 37 -5.07 -19.91 2.88
N GLY A 38 -4.57 -19.83 4.11
CA GLY A 38 -3.21 -20.27 4.46
C GLY A 38 -2.07 -19.45 3.85
N ALA A 39 -2.36 -18.25 3.33
CA ALA A 39 -1.38 -17.40 2.68
C ALA A 39 -1.59 -15.91 3.02
N CYS A 40 -0.48 -15.19 3.16
CA CYS A 40 -0.45 -13.75 3.41
C CYS A 40 -0.57 -12.91 2.12
N PHE A 41 -0.25 -13.50 0.97
CA PHE A 41 -0.32 -12.83 -0.33
C PHE A 41 -0.46 -13.80 -1.49
N SER A 42 -0.85 -13.29 -2.65
CA SER A 42 -0.74 -13.98 -3.94
C SER A 42 0.18 -13.18 -4.85
N ARG A 43 1.10 -13.86 -5.55
CA ARG A 43 1.91 -13.21 -6.60
C ARG A 43 1.01 -12.79 -7.75
N VAL A 44 1.11 -11.55 -8.18
CA VAL A 44 0.31 -11.00 -9.26
C VAL A 44 1.06 -9.87 -9.94
N LEU A 45 1.11 -9.91 -11.27
CA LEU A 45 1.70 -8.84 -12.07
C LEU A 45 0.67 -7.72 -12.29
N PRO A 46 1.10 -6.44 -12.31
CA PRO A 46 0.28 -5.34 -12.77
C PRO A 46 -0.27 -5.57 -14.20
N THR A 47 -1.46 -5.05 -14.44
CA THR A 47 -2.04 -5.01 -15.79
C THR A 47 -1.38 -3.91 -16.60
N ARG A 48 -0.86 -4.25 -17.78
CA ARG A 48 -0.26 -3.28 -18.69
C ARG A 48 -1.31 -2.30 -19.20
N VAL A 49 -0.98 -1.02 -19.18
CA VAL A 49 -1.84 0.06 -19.63
C VAL A 49 -1.45 0.58 -21.01
N ALA A 50 -2.39 1.20 -21.71
CA ALA A 50 -2.24 1.58 -23.11
C ALA A 50 -1.22 2.71 -23.35
N ARG A 51 -1.20 3.73 -22.49
CA ARG A 51 -0.40 4.94 -22.69
C ARG A 51 -0.05 5.59 -21.33
N PRO A 52 0.97 5.08 -20.63
CA PRO A 52 1.36 5.64 -19.35
C PRO A 52 1.87 7.08 -19.53
N GLN A 53 1.29 8.02 -18.79
CA GLN A 53 1.72 9.43 -18.81
C GLN A 53 1.82 9.97 -17.38
N LEU A 54 3.01 10.41 -16.98
CA LEU A 54 3.24 11.01 -15.68
C LEU A 54 2.44 12.31 -15.54
N VAL A 55 1.65 12.41 -14.47
CA VAL A 55 0.90 13.62 -14.11
C VAL A 55 1.63 14.39 -13.02
N ALA A 56 2.09 13.68 -11.98
CA ALA A 56 2.78 14.26 -10.84
C ALA A 56 3.72 13.25 -10.18
N SER A 57 4.75 13.76 -9.51
CA SER A 57 5.68 12.98 -8.69
C SER A 57 6.10 13.77 -7.45
N SER A 58 6.29 13.10 -6.32
CA SER A 58 6.81 13.73 -5.10
C SER A 58 8.33 13.59 -5.06
N LYS A 59 9.04 14.72 -5.15
CA LYS A 59 10.51 14.75 -5.10
C LYS A 59 11.05 14.24 -3.76
N GLU A 60 10.41 14.57 -2.65
CA GLU A 60 10.84 14.11 -1.33
C GLU A 60 10.66 12.61 -1.15
N VAL A 61 9.64 12.01 -1.75
CA VAL A 61 9.46 10.56 -1.74
C VAL A 61 10.45 9.87 -2.67
N ALA A 62 10.80 10.49 -3.81
CA ALA A 62 11.89 9.99 -4.64
C ALA A 62 13.23 10.03 -3.88
N ASP A 63 13.52 11.12 -3.16
CA ASP A 63 14.73 11.26 -2.34
C ASP A 63 14.78 10.25 -1.19
N LEU A 64 13.63 9.94 -0.59
CA LEU A 64 13.50 8.90 0.44
C LEU A 64 13.99 7.53 -0.07
N LEU A 65 13.65 7.23 -1.33
CA LEU A 65 14.02 6.03 -2.07
C LEU A 65 15.39 6.13 -2.75
N GLU A 66 16.07 7.28 -2.62
CA GLU A 66 17.31 7.59 -3.32
C GLU A 66 17.16 7.50 -4.84
N LEU A 67 15.97 7.78 -5.37
CA LEU A 67 15.64 7.73 -6.78
C LEU A 67 15.81 9.10 -7.44
N GLN A 68 16.58 9.17 -8.51
CA GLN A 68 16.70 10.37 -9.33
C GLN A 68 15.47 10.53 -10.23
N LEU A 69 14.90 11.74 -10.25
CA LEU A 69 13.85 12.10 -11.21
C LEU A 69 14.47 12.95 -12.32
N THR A 70 14.77 12.34 -13.46
CA THR A 70 15.28 13.05 -14.64
C THR A 70 14.22 13.14 -15.73
N PRO A 71 14.18 14.23 -16.53
CA PRO A 71 13.29 14.31 -17.69
C PRO A 71 13.52 13.19 -18.71
N ALA A 72 14.78 12.74 -18.87
CA ALA A 72 15.17 11.67 -19.78
C ALA A 72 14.56 10.31 -19.40
N GLU A 73 14.29 10.09 -18.11
CA GLU A 73 13.67 8.87 -17.61
C GLU A 73 12.15 8.96 -17.47
N SER A 74 11.52 10.10 -17.80
CA SER A 74 10.10 10.32 -17.52
C SER A 74 9.17 9.24 -18.11
N GLU A 75 9.47 8.76 -19.32
CA GLU A 75 8.71 7.66 -19.95
C GLU A 75 8.96 6.31 -19.27
N ALA A 76 10.22 6.00 -18.95
CA ALA A 76 10.57 4.77 -18.23
C ALA A 76 9.97 4.74 -16.81
N PHE A 77 10.02 5.88 -16.12
CA PHE A 77 9.39 6.11 -14.83
C PHE A 77 7.88 5.89 -14.91
N ALA A 78 7.21 6.51 -15.88
CA ALA A 78 5.77 6.32 -16.09
C ALA A 78 5.45 4.86 -16.42
N ALA A 79 6.28 4.17 -17.21
CA ALA A 79 6.09 2.76 -17.53
C ALA A 79 6.22 1.86 -16.30
N VAL A 80 7.18 2.10 -15.41
CA VAL A 80 7.32 1.33 -14.16
C VAL A 80 6.14 1.59 -13.25
N PHE A 81 5.83 2.86 -12.96
CA PHE A 81 4.83 3.22 -11.96
C PHE A 81 3.38 3.20 -12.48
N ALA A 82 3.16 2.89 -13.75
CA ALA A 82 1.87 2.44 -14.27
C ALA A 82 1.72 0.91 -14.31
N GLY A 83 2.79 0.15 -14.07
CA GLY A 83 2.78 -1.31 -14.12
C GLY A 83 3.14 -1.94 -15.46
N ASN A 84 3.65 -1.18 -16.43
CA ASN A 84 4.06 -1.70 -17.74
C ASN A 84 5.43 -2.38 -17.71
N ARG A 85 6.29 -1.99 -16.77
CA ARG A 85 7.63 -2.54 -16.57
C ARG A 85 7.82 -2.93 -15.10
N VAL A 86 8.29 -4.15 -14.89
CA VAL A 86 8.74 -4.63 -13.58
C VAL A 86 10.26 -4.56 -13.62
N LEU A 87 10.86 -3.91 -12.63
CA LEU A 87 12.32 -3.76 -12.52
C LEU A 87 12.95 -5.07 -12.03
N GLU A 88 14.25 -5.22 -12.27
CA GLU A 88 15.00 -6.33 -11.67
C GLU A 88 14.92 -6.25 -10.14
N GLY A 89 14.74 -7.39 -9.47
CA GLY A 89 14.59 -7.47 -8.01
C GLY A 89 13.16 -7.24 -7.48
N MET A 90 12.23 -6.68 -8.25
CA MET A 90 10.82 -6.62 -7.85
C MET A 90 10.19 -8.04 -7.78
N ASP A 91 9.31 -8.28 -6.80
CA ASP A 91 8.50 -9.51 -6.68
C ASP A 91 7.02 -9.14 -6.48
N PRO A 92 6.28 -8.79 -7.55
CA PRO A 92 4.95 -8.20 -7.40
C PRO A 92 3.90 -9.11 -6.75
N PHE A 93 3.13 -8.56 -5.79
CA PHE A 93 2.15 -9.30 -5.00
C PHE A 93 0.96 -8.47 -4.53
N ALA A 94 -0.15 -9.15 -4.23
CA ALA A 94 -1.33 -8.57 -3.59
C ALA A 94 -1.55 -9.25 -2.22
N MET A 95 -1.76 -8.45 -1.18
CA MET A 95 -1.92 -8.94 0.19
C MET A 95 -3.32 -9.53 0.43
N CYS A 96 -3.36 -10.61 1.22
CA CYS A 96 -4.58 -11.16 1.78
C CYS A 96 -4.88 -10.51 3.14
N TYR A 97 -6.09 -9.96 3.28
CA TYR A 97 -6.62 -9.48 4.55
C TYR A 97 -8.14 -9.58 4.58
N GLY A 98 -8.71 -9.46 5.76
CA GLY A 98 -10.15 -9.32 5.99
C GLY A 98 -10.43 -7.98 6.66
N GLY A 99 -11.64 -7.80 7.20
CA GLY A 99 -11.94 -6.59 7.95
C GLY A 99 -13.38 -6.50 8.42
N HIS A 100 -13.59 -5.65 9.42
CA HIS A 100 -14.92 -5.20 9.82
C HIS A 100 -15.22 -3.91 9.07
N GLN A 101 -16.23 -3.94 8.20
CA GLN A 101 -16.71 -2.79 7.46
C GLN A 101 -17.99 -2.27 8.12
N PHE A 102 -17.96 -1.02 8.58
CA PHE A 102 -19.08 -0.40 9.31
C PHE A 102 -19.63 -1.29 10.44
N GLY A 103 -18.73 -1.88 11.22
CA GLY A 103 -19.06 -2.73 12.37
C GLY A 103 -19.38 -4.20 12.04
N ASN A 104 -19.46 -4.60 10.76
CA ASN A 104 -19.80 -5.96 10.36
C ASN A 104 -18.59 -6.69 9.77
N TRP A 105 -18.40 -7.96 10.12
CA TRP A 105 -17.36 -8.79 9.52
C TRP A 105 -17.61 -8.99 8.02
N ALA A 106 -16.70 -8.50 7.17
CA ALA A 106 -16.84 -8.53 5.71
C ALA A 106 -16.21 -9.77 5.05
N GLY A 107 -15.67 -10.71 5.86
CA GLY A 107 -14.93 -11.86 5.34
C GLY A 107 -13.59 -11.45 4.72
N GLN A 108 -13.18 -12.15 3.67
CA GLN A 108 -11.97 -11.81 2.94
C GLN A 108 -12.17 -10.57 2.07
N LEU A 109 -11.24 -9.64 2.24
CA LEU A 109 -11.02 -8.47 1.41
C LEU A 109 -9.73 -8.70 0.62
N GLY A 110 -8.65 -8.01 0.99
CA GLY A 110 -7.34 -8.08 0.32
C GLY A 110 -7.12 -6.90 -0.60
N ASP A 111 -5.91 -6.86 -1.18
CA ASP A 111 -5.49 -5.85 -2.16
C ASP A 111 -6.25 -6.04 -3.49
N GLY A 112 -7.52 -5.66 -3.52
CA GLY A 112 -8.42 -5.90 -4.65
C GLY A 112 -8.20 -4.98 -5.86
N ARG A 113 -7.42 -3.92 -5.69
CA ARG A 113 -7.00 -2.98 -6.76
C ARG A 113 -5.62 -2.41 -6.48
N ALA A 114 -4.84 -3.10 -5.65
CA ALA A 114 -3.50 -2.69 -5.28
C ALA A 114 -2.54 -3.83 -5.55
N ILE A 115 -1.34 -3.52 -6.00
CA ILE A 115 -0.27 -4.49 -6.24
C ILE A 115 1.01 -3.87 -5.69
N ASN A 116 1.61 -4.54 -4.72
CA ASN A 116 2.92 -4.21 -4.19
C ASN A 116 3.96 -4.68 -5.23
N LEU A 117 4.91 -3.83 -5.60
CA LEU A 117 5.96 -4.16 -6.56
C LEU A 117 7.18 -4.80 -5.88
N GLY A 118 7.47 -4.38 -4.66
CA GLY A 118 8.63 -4.81 -3.90
C GLY A 118 8.99 -3.78 -2.82
N GLU A 119 10.04 -4.11 -2.08
CA GLU A 119 10.55 -3.32 -0.95
C GLU A 119 11.92 -2.76 -1.33
N VAL A 120 12.00 -1.45 -1.52
CA VAL A 120 13.26 -0.76 -1.77
C VAL A 120 14.06 -0.68 -0.48
N LEU A 121 15.32 -1.11 -0.51
CA LEU A 121 16.29 -0.92 0.56
C LEU A 121 17.16 0.30 0.24
N ASN A 122 17.04 1.36 1.03
CA ASN A 122 17.87 2.55 0.84
C ASN A 122 19.22 2.42 1.56
N SER A 123 20.15 3.35 1.30
CA SER A 123 21.49 3.33 1.91
C SER A 123 21.51 3.50 3.44
N ARG A 124 20.38 3.91 4.04
CA ARG A 124 20.21 4.02 5.49
C ARG A 124 19.77 2.69 6.14
N GLY A 125 19.55 1.65 5.33
CA GLY A 125 19.05 0.36 5.80
C GLY A 125 17.55 0.36 6.09
N GLU A 126 16.81 1.32 5.56
CA GLU A 126 15.35 1.39 5.70
C GLU A 126 14.67 0.71 4.51
N HIS A 127 13.62 -0.06 4.79
CA HIS A 127 12.77 -0.68 3.77
C HIS A 127 11.55 0.20 3.47
N TRP A 128 11.26 0.36 2.18
CA TRP A 128 10.12 1.11 1.68
C TRP A 128 9.36 0.29 0.63
N THR A 129 8.15 -0.15 0.98
CA THR A 129 7.28 -0.88 0.05
C THR A 129 6.70 0.07 -0.99
N LEU A 130 6.81 -0.29 -2.26
CA LEU A 130 6.16 0.38 -3.39
C LEU A 130 4.83 -0.33 -3.70
N GLN A 131 3.70 0.38 -3.64
CA GLN A 131 2.38 -0.20 -3.93
C GLN A 131 1.65 0.62 -5.00
N LEU A 132 1.34 0.00 -6.13
CA LEU A 132 0.53 0.60 -7.19
C LEU A 132 -0.95 0.37 -6.91
N LYS A 133 -1.72 1.45 -6.74
CA LYS A 133 -3.18 1.40 -6.60
C LYS A 133 -3.84 1.80 -7.92
N GLY A 134 -4.73 0.94 -8.42
CA GLY A 134 -5.32 1.02 -9.76
C GLY A 134 -4.61 0.17 -10.80
N ALA A 135 -3.70 -0.72 -10.39
CA ALA A 135 -2.83 -1.51 -11.27
C ALA A 135 -3.48 -2.78 -11.85
N GLY A 136 -4.79 -2.92 -11.75
CA GLY A 136 -5.55 -4.03 -12.32
C GLY A 136 -6.11 -5.02 -11.29
N PRO A 137 -6.86 -6.02 -11.77
CA PRO A 137 -7.51 -7.00 -10.92
C PRO A 137 -6.53 -7.99 -10.31
N THR A 138 -6.89 -8.49 -9.14
CA THR A 138 -6.15 -9.48 -8.34
C THR A 138 -7.13 -10.57 -7.88
N PRO A 139 -6.65 -11.64 -7.21
CA PRO A 139 -7.54 -12.61 -6.57
C PRO A 139 -8.53 -11.99 -5.56
N TYR A 140 -8.22 -10.79 -5.07
CA TYR A 140 -8.93 -10.06 -4.03
C TYR A 140 -9.92 -9.01 -4.57
N SER A 141 -10.06 -8.85 -5.89
CA SER A 141 -10.90 -7.80 -6.48
C SER A 141 -12.41 -7.96 -6.22
N ARG A 142 -12.85 -9.12 -5.72
CA ARG A 142 -14.27 -9.46 -5.50
C ARG A 142 -15.09 -9.18 -6.77
N THR A 143 -15.99 -8.20 -6.75
CA THR A 143 -16.81 -7.79 -7.90
C THR A 143 -16.22 -6.59 -8.67
N ALA A 144 -15.20 -5.92 -8.13
CA ALA A 144 -14.60 -4.72 -8.70
C ALA A 144 -13.60 -5.03 -9.83
N ASP A 145 -13.39 -4.05 -10.71
CA ASP A 145 -12.52 -4.16 -11.90
C ASP A 145 -11.02 -4.11 -11.59
N GLY A 146 -10.61 -3.68 -10.38
CA GLY A 146 -9.21 -3.52 -10.02
C GLY A 146 -8.56 -2.20 -10.48
N LEU A 147 -9.35 -1.28 -11.03
CA LEU A 147 -8.86 -0.03 -11.62
C LEU A 147 -9.16 1.19 -10.72
N ALA A 148 -8.42 2.28 -10.95
CA ALA A 148 -8.67 3.58 -10.31
C ALA A 148 -8.79 4.69 -11.36
N VAL A 149 -9.47 5.77 -10.99
CA VAL A 149 -9.68 6.93 -11.85
C VAL A 149 -8.86 8.12 -11.37
N LEU A 150 -8.54 9.02 -12.30
CA LEU A 150 -7.70 10.19 -12.05
C LEU A 150 -8.17 10.99 -10.84
N ARG A 151 -9.47 11.25 -10.71
CA ARG A 151 -10.03 12.04 -9.60
C ARG A 151 -9.72 11.44 -8.22
N SER A 152 -9.90 10.13 -8.04
CA SER A 152 -9.56 9.47 -6.78
C SER A 152 -8.05 9.47 -6.54
N SER A 153 -7.26 9.23 -7.59
CA SER A 153 -5.81 9.12 -7.48
C SER A 153 -5.14 10.48 -7.19
N VAL A 154 -5.66 11.58 -7.76
CA VAL A 154 -5.24 12.95 -7.43
C VAL A 154 -5.50 13.28 -5.96
N ARG A 155 -6.69 12.96 -5.46
CA ARG A 155 -7.05 13.19 -4.04
C ARG A 155 -6.12 12.43 -3.10
N GLU A 156 -5.85 11.17 -3.40
CA GLU A 156 -4.94 10.35 -2.59
C GLU A 156 -3.49 10.84 -2.65
N PHE A 157 -2.98 11.19 -3.83
CA PHE A 157 -1.64 11.76 -3.99
C PHE A 157 -1.47 13.04 -3.16
N LEU A 158 -2.39 14.01 -3.34
CA LEU A 158 -2.33 15.29 -2.66
C LEU A 158 -2.49 15.15 -1.15
N CYS A 159 -3.45 14.33 -0.69
CA CYS A 159 -3.73 14.19 0.74
C CYS A 159 -2.62 13.46 1.48
N SER A 160 -2.00 12.45 0.85
CA SER A 160 -0.85 11.73 1.42
C SER A 160 0.28 12.71 1.75
N GLU A 161 0.63 13.58 0.81
CA GLU A 161 1.74 14.52 1.00
C GLU A 161 1.34 15.71 1.89
N ALA A 162 0.09 16.18 1.82
CA ALA A 162 -0.42 17.21 2.73
C ALA A 162 -0.38 16.74 4.19
N MET A 163 -0.80 15.51 4.48
CA MET A 163 -0.75 14.94 5.82
C MET A 163 0.69 14.84 6.34
N TYR A 164 1.64 14.46 5.48
CA TYR A 164 3.06 14.44 5.84
C TYR A 164 3.57 15.83 6.21
N HIS A 165 3.31 16.85 5.40
CA HIS A 165 3.76 18.22 5.69
C HIS A 165 3.04 18.87 6.89
N LEU A 166 1.85 18.39 7.23
CA LEU A 166 1.17 18.76 8.49
C LEU A 166 1.74 18.02 9.71
N GLY A 167 2.73 17.14 9.53
CA GLY A 167 3.32 16.33 10.59
C GLY A 167 2.36 15.26 11.12
N VAL A 168 1.48 14.73 10.27
CA VAL A 168 0.61 13.60 10.58
C VAL A 168 1.22 12.32 9.99
N PRO A 169 1.39 11.24 10.78
CA PRO A 169 1.85 9.96 10.25
C PRO A 169 0.94 9.45 9.14
N THR A 170 1.52 9.12 7.97
CA THR A 170 0.78 8.80 6.76
C THR A 170 1.59 7.92 5.82
N THR A 171 0.90 7.13 4.97
CA THR A 171 1.50 6.64 3.74
C THR A 171 1.85 7.81 2.83
N ARG A 172 2.92 7.68 2.06
CA ARG A 172 3.41 8.68 1.12
C ARG A 172 2.98 8.36 -0.31
N ALA A 173 3.03 9.33 -1.21
CA ALA A 173 2.71 9.13 -2.62
C ALA A 173 3.89 9.53 -3.52
N LEU A 174 4.49 8.55 -4.20
CA LEU A 174 5.63 8.79 -5.10
C LEU A 174 5.18 9.39 -6.42
N SER A 175 4.14 8.85 -7.04
CA SER A 175 3.74 9.25 -8.39
C SER A 175 2.26 9.04 -8.67
N LEU A 176 1.79 9.81 -9.66
CA LEU A 176 0.47 9.70 -10.26
C LEU A 176 0.63 9.61 -11.77
N VAL A 177 0.13 8.53 -12.38
CA VAL A 177 0.30 8.22 -13.80
C VAL A 177 -1.06 7.94 -14.43
N LEU A 178 -1.37 8.59 -15.56
CA LEU A 178 -2.53 8.27 -16.41
C LEU A 178 -2.27 6.98 -17.17
N THR A 179 -3.31 6.16 -17.35
CA THR A 179 -3.19 4.87 -18.05
C THR A 179 -3.43 4.97 -19.56
N GLY A 180 -4.07 6.05 -20.00
CA GLY A 180 -4.56 6.20 -21.37
C GLY A 180 -5.90 5.49 -21.64
N GLU A 181 -6.47 4.84 -20.62
CA GLU A 181 -7.75 4.14 -20.69
C GLU A 181 -8.88 4.97 -20.06
N GLN A 182 -10.12 4.62 -20.39
CA GLN A 182 -11.33 5.16 -19.76
C GLN A 182 -11.92 4.10 -18.85
N VAL A 183 -12.33 4.50 -17.65
CA VAL A 183 -12.86 3.62 -16.62
C VAL A 183 -14.24 4.12 -16.21
N GLU A 184 -15.23 3.24 -16.26
CA GLU A 184 -16.60 3.58 -15.92
C GLU A 184 -16.77 3.68 -14.40
N ARG A 185 -17.28 4.82 -13.90
CA ARG A 185 -17.57 5.04 -12.48
C ARG A 185 -18.89 5.76 -12.31
N ASP A 186 -19.63 5.34 -11.31
CA ASP A 186 -20.74 6.11 -10.75
C ASP A 186 -20.20 6.94 -9.58
N MET A 187 -19.85 8.20 -9.87
CA MET A 187 -19.22 9.09 -8.90
C MET A 187 -20.13 9.43 -7.72
N PHE A 188 -21.44 9.49 -7.94
CA PHE A 188 -22.43 9.92 -6.94
C PHE A 188 -23.25 8.76 -6.38
N TYR A 189 -23.02 7.53 -6.85
CA TYR A 189 -23.79 6.35 -6.49
C TYR A 189 -25.30 6.54 -6.80
N ASP A 190 -25.61 7.25 -7.89
CA ASP A 190 -26.97 7.62 -8.30
C ASP A 190 -27.52 6.76 -9.46
N GLY A 191 -26.75 5.77 -9.91
CA GLY A 191 -27.07 4.88 -11.02
C GLY A 191 -26.69 5.41 -12.41
N ASN A 192 -26.01 6.56 -12.52
CA ASN A 192 -25.62 7.17 -13.80
C ASN A 192 -24.09 7.14 -13.99
N PRO A 193 -23.52 5.99 -14.36
CA PRO A 193 -22.09 5.86 -14.54
C PRO A 193 -21.58 6.71 -15.71
N LYS A 194 -20.35 7.19 -15.58
CA LYS A 194 -19.63 7.96 -16.59
C LYS A 194 -18.22 7.42 -16.75
N PHE A 195 -17.67 7.57 -17.95
CA PHE A 195 -16.26 7.32 -18.19
C PHE A 195 -15.40 8.43 -17.57
N GLU A 196 -14.43 8.03 -16.77
CA GLU A 196 -13.38 8.89 -16.23
C GLU A 196 -12.01 8.37 -16.69
N PRO A 197 -10.99 9.24 -16.87
CA PRO A 197 -9.63 8.79 -17.18
C PRO A 197 -9.09 7.84 -16.11
N GLY A 198 -8.56 6.69 -16.53
CA GLY A 198 -7.87 5.74 -15.65
C GLY A 198 -6.53 6.31 -15.15
N ALA A 199 -6.19 6.02 -13.89
CA ALA A 199 -4.93 6.43 -13.30
C ALA A 199 -4.42 5.43 -12.27
N VAL A 200 -3.10 5.37 -12.13
CA VAL A 200 -2.38 4.61 -11.10
C VAL A 200 -1.67 5.59 -10.17
N VAL A 201 -1.77 5.36 -8.86
CA VAL A 201 -0.96 6.07 -7.86
C VAL A 201 0.04 5.08 -7.23
N CYS A 202 1.32 5.46 -7.20
CA CYS A 202 2.33 4.70 -6.47
C CYS A 202 2.40 5.22 -5.03
N ARG A 203 1.91 4.41 -4.09
CA ARG A 203 2.00 4.65 -2.65
C ARG A 203 3.32 4.07 -2.12
N VAL A 204 3.83 4.71 -1.07
CA VAL A 204 5.08 4.32 -0.41
C VAL A 204 4.89 4.32 1.10
N ALA A 205 5.29 3.24 1.77
CA ALA A 205 5.24 3.11 3.22
C ALA A 205 6.28 2.08 3.68
N PRO A 206 6.70 2.09 4.96
CA PRO A 206 7.54 1.00 5.49
C PRO A 206 6.82 -0.35 5.39
N SER A 207 5.52 -0.34 5.68
CA SER A 207 4.66 -1.52 5.63
C SER A 207 3.21 -1.12 5.31
N PHE A 208 2.52 -1.96 4.54
CA PHE A 208 1.08 -1.83 4.28
C PHE A 208 0.24 -2.78 5.14
N LEU A 209 0.82 -3.36 6.19
CA LEU A 209 0.10 -4.20 7.15
C LEU A 209 -0.98 -3.42 7.90
N ARG A 210 -2.12 -4.06 8.02
CA ARG A 210 -3.37 -3.51 8.56
C ARG A 210 -3.92 -4.42 9.64
N PHE A 211 -4.83 -3.94 10.47
CA PHE A 211 -5.49 -4.79 11.47
C PHE A 211 -6.20 -5.98 10.78
N GLY A 212 -6.78 -5.73 9.61
CA GLY A 212 -7.39 -6.74 8.76
C GLY A 212 -6.50 -7.94 8.37
N ASN A 213 -5.18 -7.76 8.26
CA ASN A 213 -4.24 -8.84 7.93
C ASN A 213 -4.16 -9.88 9.05
N TYR A 214 -4.28 -9.47 10.31
CA TYR A 214 -4.30 -10.38 11.45
C TYR A 214 -5.69 -10.98 11.66
N GLN A 215 -6.73 -10.16 11.47
CA GLN A 215 -8.12 -10.58 11.68
C GLN A 215 -8.54 -11.73 10.77
N ILE A 216 -8.07 -11.79 9.52
CA ILE A 216 -8.48 -12.87 8.60
C ILE A 216 -8.03 -14.26 9.07
N PHE A 217 -6.81 -14.37 9.61
CA PHE A 217 -6.29 -15.64 10.12
C PHE A 217 -6.94 -16.00 11.45
N ALA A 218 -7.12 -15.02 12.33
CA ALA A 218 -7.85 -15.21 13.59
C ALA A 218 -9.29 -15.70 13.35
N ALA A 219 -10.02 -15.07 12.41
CA ALA A 219 -11.40 -15.44 12.08
C ALA A 219 -11.53 -16.84 11.46
N ARG A 220 -10.45 -17.37 10.87
CA ARG A 220 -10.39 -18.71 10.26
C ARG A 220 -9.83 -19.77 11.22
N GLY A 221 -9.34 -19.39 12.39
CA GLY A 221 -8.65 -20.30 13.31
C GLY A 221 -7.25 -20.72 12.82
N ASP A 222 -6.68 -20.01 11.86
CA ASP A 222 -5.34 -20.27 11.31
C ASP A 222 -4.27 -19.63 12.20
N ILE A 223 -4.05 -20.25 13.37
CA ILE A 223 -3.15 -19.72 14.40
C ILE A 223 -1.68 -19.78 13.98
N GLU A 224 -1.31 -20.74 13.12
CA GLU A 224 0.05 -20.89 12.62
C GLU A 224 0.43 -19.71 11.72
N THR A 225 -0.38 -19.43 10.69
CA THR A 225 -0.13 -18.29 9.79
C THR A 225 -0.22 -16.96 10.53
N LEU A 226 -1.18 -16.83 11.47
CA LEU A 226 -1.29 -15.65 12.32
C LEU A 226 -0.01 -15.40 13.12
N ARG A 227 0.55 -16.44 13.75
CA ARG A 227 1.79 -16.32 14.52
C ARG A 227 2.96 -15.94 13.63
N THR A 228 3.12 -16.59 12.49
CA THR A 228 4.18 -16.25 11.51
C THR A 228 4.08 -14.78 11.09
N LEU A 229 2.88 -14.29 10.82
CA LEU A 229 2.67 -12.88 10.46
C LEU A 229 3.03 -11.93 11.61
N VAL A 230 2.58 -12.22 12.84
CA VAL A 230 2.89 -11.38 14.02
C VAL A 230 4.39 -11.35 14.28
N ASP A 231 5.05 -12.51 14.25
CA ASP A 231 6.48 -12.64 14.48
C ASP A 231 7.28 -11.89 13.41
N PHE A 232 6.86 -11.98 12.14
CA PHE A 232 7.42 -11.19 11.05
C PHE A 232 7.27 -9.69 11.32
N THR A 233 6.06 -9.21 11.62
CA THR A 233 5.81 -7.80 11.90
C THR A 233 6.68 -7.27 13.03
N ILE A 234 6.86 -8.04 14.11
CA ILE A 234 7.69 -7.60 15.23
C ILE A 234 9.15 -7.49 14.80
N ARG A 235 9.68 -8.48 14.07
CA ARG A 235 11.09 -8.46 13.64
C ARG A 235 11.38 -7.35 12.62
N THR A 236 10.44 -7.00 11.75
CA THR A 236 10.67 -6.00 10.69
C THR A 236 10.25 -4.60 11.11
N ASP A 237 9.03 -4.46 11.65
CA ASP A 237 8.39 -3.16 11.89
C ASP A 237 8.57 -2.66 13.34
N PHE A 238 8.89 -3.56 14.28
CA PHE A 238 9.08 -3.24 15.71
C PHE A 238 10.32 -3.92 16.34
N PRO A 239 11.50 -3.92 15.67
CA PRO A 239 12.67 -4.67 16.14
C PRO A 239 13.17 -4.23 17.52
N HIS A 240 12.88 -2.98 17.92
CA HIS A 240 13.22 -2.44 19.25
C HIS A 240 12.51 -3.14 20.41
N LEU A 241 11.47 -3.93 20.13
CA LEU A 241 10.74 -4.69 21.17
C LEU A 241 11.42 -6.02 21.53
N GLY A 242 12.39 -6.48 20.75
CA GLY A 242 13.10 -7.75 20.92
C GLY A 242 12.47 -8.90 20.13
N GLU A 243 12.95 -10.12 20.38
CA GLU A 243 12.44 -11.33 19.71
C GLU A 243 11.00 -11.65 20.13
N PRO A 244 10.16 -12.19 19.22
CA PRO A 244 8.78 -12.54 19.53
C PRO A 244 8.66 -13.54 20.69
N ASP A 245 7.97 -13.11 21.74
CA ASP A 245 7.49 -13.93 22.84
C ASP A 245 6.19 -13.36 23.40
N ARG A 246 5.66 -13.99 24.46
CA ARG A 246 4.42 -13.55 25.10
C ARG A 246 4.47 -12.10 25.60
N GLU A 247 5.56 -11.68 26.23
CA GLU A 247 5.69 -10.32 26.77
C GLU A 247 5.88 -9.30 25.65
N VAL A 248 6.65 -9.65 24.61
CA VAL A 248 6.83 -8.83 23.41
C VAL A 248 5.51 -8.64 22.68
N TYR A 249 4.65 -9.66 22.56
CA TYR A 249 3.31 -9.49 21.99
C TYR A 249 2.46 -8.47 22.76
N LEU A 250 2.52 -8.49 24.09
CA LEU A 250 1.79 -7.52 24.93
C LEU A 250 2.32 -6.10 24.76
N ARG A 251 3.66 -5.94 24.69
CA ARG A 251 4.29 -4.64 24.42
C ARG A 251 3.96 -4.13 23.02
N TRP A 252 4.01 -5.00 22.02
CA TRP A 252 3.66 -4.68 20.64
C TRP A 252 2.22 -4.21 20.52
N PHE A 253 1.26 -4.92 21.11
CA PHE A 253 -0.14 -4.51 21.13
C PHE A 253 -0.33 -3.15 21.83
N ARG A 254 0.35 -2.92 22.96
CA ARG A 254 0.33 -1.62 23.65
C ARG A 254 0.86 -0.50 22.76
N GLU A 255 1.93 -0.75 22.01
CA GLU A 255 2.50 0.25 21.09
C GLU A 255 1.57 0.56 19.91
N ILE A 256 0.90 -0.45 19.33
CA ILE A 256 -0.12 -0.25 18.29
C ILE A 256 -1.24 0.65 18.81
N CYS A 257 -1.74 0.41 20.03
CA CYS A 257 -2.75 1.25 20.66
C CYS A 257 -2.28 2.69 20.81
N GLN A 258 -1.04 2.91 21.27
CA GLN A 258 -0.48 4.25 21.44
C GLN A 258 -0.28 4.97 20.09
N ARG A 259 0.25 4.28 19.07
CA ARG A 259 0.45 4.83 17.72
C ARG A 259 -0.88 5.21 17.08
N THR A 260 -1.90 4.35 17.24
CA THR A 260 -3.26 4.62 16.77
C THR A 260 -3.85 5.83 17.47
N ALA A 261 -3.75 5.92 18.81
CA ALA A 261 -4.23 7.08 19.56
C ALA A 261 -3.54 8.37 19.09
N ASN A 262 -2.22 8.35 18.92
CA ASN A 262 -1.45 9.49 18.43
C ASN A 262 -1.92 9.93 17.02
N MET A 263 -2.12 8.99 16.10
CA MET A 263 -2.66 9.25 14.76
C MET A 263 -4.02 9.96 14.84
N ILE A 264 -4.93 9.48 15.69
CA ILE A 264 -6.25 10.11 15.87
C ILE A 264 -6.14 11.51 16.48
N VAL A 265 -5.25 11.72 17.46
CA VAL A 265 -4.99 13.07 18.00
C VAL A 265 -4.51 14.01 16.90
N HIS A 266 -3.61 13.54 16.02
CA HIS A 266 -3.17 14.33 14.88
C HIS A 266 -4.32 14.68 13.94
N TRP A 267 -5.23 13.74 13.63
CA TRP A 267 -6.41 14.01 12.80
C TRP A 267 -7.31 15.10 13.41
N MET A 268 -7.61 14.97 14.71
CA MET A 268 -8.40 15.96 15.44
C MET A 268 -7.74 17.33 15.45
N ARG A 269 -6.41 17.38 15.66
CA ARG A 269 -5.61 18.61 15.68
C ARG A 269 -5.73 19.39 14.37
N VAL A 270 -5.79 18.70 13.24
CA VAL A 270 -5.81 19.32 11.91
C VAL A 270 -7.20 19.38 11.28
N GLY A 271 -8.25 18.95 11.99
CA GLY A 271 -9.62 18.93 11.46
C GLY A 271 -9.83 17.92 10.33
N PHE A 272 -9.09 16.82 10.31
CA PHE A 272 -9.19 15.79 9.27
C PHE A 272 -10.25 14.73 9.60
N VAL A 273 -11.11 14.44 8.64
CA VAL A 273 -12.14 13.39 8.71
C VAL A 273 -11.83 12.33 7.66
N HIS A 274 -11.44 11.12 8.10
CA HIS A 274 -11.06 10.01 7.21
C HIS A 274 -12.25 9.44 6.39
N GLY A 275 -13.44 9.39 7.00
CA GLY A 275 -14.67 8.89 6.41
C GLY A 275 -14.85 7.36 6.45
N VAL A 276 -13.78 6.56 6.42
CA VAL A 276 -13.86 5.08 6.38
C VAL A 276 -12.85 4.40 7.31
N MET A 277 -13.11 4.42 8.62
CA MET A 277 -12.25 3.78 9.64
C MET A 277 -12.60 2.30 9.87
N ASN A 278 -12.70 1.55 8.76
CA ASN A 278 -12.83 0.09 8.85
C ASN A 278 -11.50 -0.52 9.31
N THR A 279 -11.52 -1.72 9.88
CA THR A 279 -10.29 -2.33 10.40
C THR A 279 -9.28 -2.70 9.30
N ASP A 280 -9.75 -2.89 8.06
CA ASP A 280 -8.92 -3.00 6.86
C ASP A 280 -8.33 -1.65 6.40
N ASN A 281 -8.63 -0.54 7.05
CA ASN A 281 -8.02 0.78 6.80
C ASN A 281 -7.25 1.30 8.03
N MET A 282 -6.95 0.43 8.98
CA MET A 282 -6.14 0.77 10.16
C MET A 282 -4.75 0.17 10.00
N SER A 283 -3.74 1.01 9.75
CA SER A 283 -2.33 0.59 9.67
C SER A 283 -1.84 0.10 11.03
N VAL A 284 -1.09 -1.00 11.05
CA VAL A 284 -0.42 -1.50 12.27
C VAL A 284 0.62 -0.50 12.81
N LEU A 285 1.18 0.33 11.92
CA LEU A 285 2.17 1.35 12.25
C LEU A 285 1.56 2.67 12.75
N GLY A 286 0.22 2.79 12.76
CA GLY A 286 -0.46 4.05 13.07
C GLY A 286 -0.31 5.11 11.97
N LEU A 287 -0.23 4.68 10.71
CA LEU A 287 -0.21 5.56 9.54
C LEU A 287 -1.63 5.83 9.04
N THR A 288 -1.90 7.07 8.66
CA THR A 288 -3.06 7.41 7.83
C THR A 288 -2.93 6.71 6.48
N ILE A 289 -3.96 5.98 6.06
CA ILE A 289 -3.91 5.08 4.91
C ILE A 289 -5.28 4.98 4.22
N ASP A 290 -5.28 4.85 2.89
CA ASP A 290 -6.49 4.66 2.06
C ASP A 290 -7.43 5.88 1.99
N TYR A 291 -6.92 6.93 1.32
CA TYR A 291 -7.62 8.19 1.13
C TYR A 291 -8.78 8.07 0.11
N GLY A 292 -9.97 7.76 0.61
CA GLY A 292 -11.21 7.73 -0.16
C GLY A 292 -12.07 8.99 0.05
N PRO A 293 -13.23 8.86 0.72
CA PRO A 293 -14.16 9.96 0.96
C PRO A 293 -13.76 10.80 2.19
N TYR A 294 -12.48 11.20 2.27
CA TYR A 294 -12.02 12.10 3.34
C TYR A 294 -12.51 13.54 3.13
N GLY A 295 -12.48 14.33 4.20
CA GLY A 295 -12.74 15.77 4.21
C GLY A 295 -11.92 16.50 5.28
N TRP A 296 -11.81 17.81 5.10
CA TRP A 296 -11.25 18.75 6.08
C TRP A 296 -12.36 19.66 6.59
N LEU A 297 -12.35 19.98 7.88
CA LEU A 297 -13.28 20.93 8.50
C LEU A 297 -12.95 22.38 8.16
#